data_AF-A0AAW0WGV7-F1
#
_entry.id   AF-A0AAW0WGV7-F1
#
_cell.length_a   1.000
_cell.length_b   1.000
_cell.length_c   1.000
_cell.angle_alpha   90.00
_cell.angle_beta   90.00
_cell.angle_gamma   90.00
#
_symmetry.space_group_name_H-M   'P 1'
#
loop_
_entity.id
_entity.type
_entity.pdbx_description
1 polymer ?
#
loop_
_entity_poly.entity_id
_entity_poly.type
_entity_poly.pdbx_seq_one_letter_code
_entity_poly.pdbx_strand_id
1 'polypeptide(L)'
;MEALHRQALPFLLRRVKEDVLNDLPPKITQDYYCELSSLQEELYEDFARTQASQNINDSLRNSDQGKDEQAPRPHCHIFQALQYLRNVCNHPKLVLKPRHPEYERISAKLKSHNSTLSDIS
;
A
#
# COMPACT_ATOMS: atom_id res chain seq x y z
N MET A 1 -19.34 -27.12 -2.23
CA MET A 1 -19.51 -26.02 -1.26
C MET A 1 -20.37 -26.42 -0.06
N GLU A 2 -21.49 -27.12 -0.24
CA GLU A 2 -22.36 -27.51 0.89
C GLU A 2 -21.77 -28.52 1.90
N ALA A 3 -20.90 -29.43 1.45
CA ALA A 3 -20.30 -30.45 2.33
C ALA A 3 -19.40 -29.82 3.40
N LEU A 4 -18.58 -28.85 3.01
CA LEU A 4 -17.71 -28.10 3.93
C LEU A 4 -18.52 -27.26 4.91
N HIS A 5 -19.58 -26.59 4.43
CA HIS A 5 -20.44 -25.78 5.27
C HIS A 5 -21.14 -26.62 6.36
N ARG A 6 -21.65 -27.81 6.01
CA ARG A 6 -22.26 -28.75 6.97
C ARG A 6 -21.30 -29.26 8.02
N GLN A 7 -20.04 -29.52 7.66
CA GLN A 7 -19.01 -29.95 8.61
C GLN A 7 -18.58 -28.84 9.58
N ALA A 8 -18.57 -27.58 9.13
CA ALA A 8 -18.14 -26.44 9.93
C ALA A 8 -19.25 -25.85 10.82
N LEU A 9 -20.53 -26.05 10.46
CA LEU A 9 -21.71 -25.53 11.17
C LEU A 9 -21.72 -25.78 12.69
N PRO A 10 -21.41 -26.99 13.22
CA PRO A 10 -21.44 -27.22 14.67
C PRO A 10 -20.30 -26.50 15.43
N PHE A 11 -19.30 -25.96 14.73
CA PHE A 11 -18.14 -25.31 15.34
C PHE A 11 -18.08 -23.79 15.07
N LEU A 12 -18.91 -23.27 14.16
CA LEU A 12 -18.92 -21.86 13.78
C LEU A 12 -20.32 -21.27 13.91
N LEU A 13 -20.46 -20.28 14.80
CA LEU A 13 -21.67 -19.47 14.90
C LEU A 13 -21.51 -18.21 14.06
N ARG A 14 -22.30 -18.08 12.99
CA ARG A 14 -22.36 -16.90 12.12
C ARG A 14 -23.81 -16.47 11.94
N ARG A 15 -24.10 -15.20 12.21
CA ARG A 15 -25.40 -14.54 11.93
C ARG A 15 -25.15 -13.31 11.06
N VAL A 16 -26.06 -12.99 10.14
CA VAL A 16 -25.99 -11.70 9.43
C VAL A 16 -26.79 -10.63 10.17
N LYS A 17 -26.42 -9.36 10.01
CA LYS A 17 -27.10 -8.24 10.69
C LYS A 17 -28.57 -8.15 10.29
N GLU A 18 -28.89 -8.50 9.05
CA GLU A 18 -30.25 -8.54 8.49
C GLU A 18 -31.15 -9.56 9.21
N ASP A 19 -30.61 -10.69 9.66
CA ASP A 19 -31.37 -11.74 10.39
C ASP A 19 -31.73 -11.33 11.83
N VAL A 20 -31.09 -10.27 12.35
CA VAL A 20 -31.15 -9.91 13.77
C VAL A 20 -31.74 -8.51 13.99
N LEU A 21 -31.56 -7.58 13.05
CA LEU A 21 -31.97 -6.18 13.18
C LEU A 21 -32.76 -5.75 11.94
N ASN A 22 -34.10 -5.82 12.03
CA ASN A 22 -35.00 -5.45 10.92
C ASN A 22 -35.05 -3.94 10.62
N ASP A 23 -34.60 -3.11 11.58
CA ASP A 23 -34.68 -1.64 11.48
C ASP A 23 -33.37 -0.99 11.00
N LEU A 24 -32.34 -1.78 10.66
CA LEU A 24 -31.06 -1.22 10.22
C LEU A 24 -31.11 -0.92 8.71
N PRO A 25 -30.86 0.33 8.27
CA PRO A 25 -30.78 0.63 6.85
C PRO A 25 -29.62 -0.14 6.18
N PRO A 26 -29.72 -0.38 4.86
CA PRO A 26 -28.67 -1.10 4.13
C PRO A 26 -27.34 -0.36 4.23
N LYS A 27 -26.23 -1.13 4.31
CA LYS A 27 -24.88 -0.55 4.32
C LYS A 27 -24.64 0.19 3.01
N ILE A 28 -24.38 1.49 3.09
CA ILE A 28 -23.96 2.31 1.95
C ILE A 28 -22.42 2.32 1.91
N THR A 29 -21.84 1.97 0.77
CA THR A 29 -20.40 2.11 0.50
C THR A 29 -20.24 3.15 -0.61
N GLN A 30 -19.38 4.13 -0.38
CA GLN A 30 -19.05 5.16 -1.35
C GLN A 30 -17.54 5.15 -1.56
N ASP A 31 -17.12 4.94 -2.79
CA ASP A 31 -15.72 5.02 -3.18
C ASP A 31 -15.38 6.47 -3.51
N TYR A 32 -14.46 7.05 -2.76
CA TYR A 32 -13.91 8.38 -3.02
C TYR A 32 -12.51 8.22 -3.63
N TYR A 33 -12.35 8.67 -4.87
CA TYR A 33 -11.06 8.73 -5.53
C TYR A 33 -10.35 10.02 -5.11
N CYS A 34 -9.09 9.88 -4.70
CA CYS A 34 -8.24 11.00 -4.31
C CYS A 34 -7.07 11.11 -5.28
N GLU A 35 -6.79 12.33 -5.70
CA GLU A 35 -5.56 12.64 -6.45
C GLU A 35 -4.38 12.76 -5.49
N LEU A 36 -3.18 12.50 -5.99
CA LEU A 36 -1.95 12.67 -5.22
C LEU A 36 -1.62 14.16 -5.08
N SER A 37 -1.13 14.56 -3.91
CA SER A 37 -0.53 15.88 -3.74
C SER A 37 0.77 15.98 -4.55
N SER A 38 1.18 17.19 -4.93
CA SER A 38 2.40 17.39 -5.74
C SER A 38 3.66 16.82 -5.10
N LEU A 39 3.74 16.76 -3.77
CA LEU A 39 4.86 16.10 -3.09
C LEU A 39 4.79 14.58 -3.18
N GLN A 40 3.59 14.00 -3.07
CA GLN A 40 3.42 12.56 -3.24
C GLN A 40 3.74 12.13 -4.67
N GLU A 41 3.32 12.90 -5.68
CA GLU A 41 3.70 12.69 -7.08
C GLU A 41 5.21 12.71 -7.27
N GLU A 42 5.89 13.75 -6.76
CA GLU A 42 7.35 13.88 -6.83
C GLU A 42 8.05 12.64 -6.23
N LEU A 43 7.62 12.19 -5.05
CA LEU A 43 8.16 11.01 -4.38
C LEU A 43 7.85 9.70 -5.10
N TYR A 44 6.68 9.62 -5.74
CA TYR A 44 6.25 8.45 -6.50
C TYR A 44 7.12 8.31 -7.75
N GLU A 45 7.32 9.40 -8.49
CA GLU A 45 8.18 9.41 -9.66
C GLU A 45 9.64 9.13 -9.33
N ASP A 46 10.17 9.73 -8.25
CA ASP A 46 11.55 9.47 -7.80
C ASP A 46 11.75 8.00 -7.46
N PHE A 47 10.78 7.37 -6.82
CA PHE A 47 10.80 5.93 -6.58
C PHE A 47 10.78 5.13 -7.88
N ALA A 48 9.92 5.50 -8.84
CA ALA A 48 9.81 4.83 -10.13
C ALA A 48 11.10 4.92 -10.97
N ARG A 49 11.85 6.03 -10.84
CA ARG A 49 13.16 6.24 -11.49
C ARG A 49 14.32 5.50 -10.80
N THR A 50 14.16 5.11 -9.54
CA THR A 50 15.23 4.49 -8.76
C THR A 50 15.44 3.02 -9.14
N GLN A 51 16.67 2.50 -8.95
CA GLN A 51 17.04 1.08 -9.16
C GLN A 51 16.11 0.10 -8.43
N ALA A 52 15.45 0.51 -7.35
CA ALA A 52 14.44 -0.28 -6.65
C ALA A 52 13.28 -0.68 -7.58
N SER A 53 12.80 0.23 -8.44
CA SER A 53 11.77 -0.03 -9.45
C SER A 53 12.27 -1.01 -10.53
N GLN A 54 13.52 -0.86 -10.96
CA GLN A 54 14.13 -1.77 -11.95
C GLN A 54 14.28 -3.19 -11.39
N ASN A 55 14.81 -3.32 -10.17
CA ASN A 55 14.96 -4.61 -9.49
C ASN A 55 13.61 -5.33 -9.28
N ILE A 56 12.53 -4.58 -9.04
CA ILE A 56 11.17 -5.13 -8.96
C ILE A 56 10.71 -5.65 -10.31
N ASN A 57 10.85 -4.85 -11.38
CA ASN A 57 10.48 -5.27 -12.73
C ASN A 57 11.25 -6.53 -13.15
N ASP A 58 12.54 -6.61 -12.86
CA ASP A 58 13.35 -7.79 -13.16
C ASP A 58 12.93 -9.00 -12.31
N SER A 59 12.60 -8.79 -11.03
CA SER A 59 12.08 -9.85 -10.17
C SER A 59 10.71 -10.37 -10.62
N LEU A 60 9.83 -9.48 -11.09
CA LEU A 60 8.52 -9.84 -11.62
C LEU A 60 8.65 -10.62 -12.93
N ARG A 61 9.52 -10.19 -13.84
CA ARG A 61 9.78 -10.88 -15.11
C ARG A 61 10.40 -12.26 -14.92
N ASN A 62 11.28 -12.43 -13.93
CA ASN A 62 11.88 -13.71 -13.59
C ASN A 62 10.92 -14.64 -12.83
N SER A 63 9.88 -14.12 -12.16
CA SER A 63 8.90 -14.95 -11.46
C SER A 63 7.95 -15.72 -12.40
N ASP A 64 7.80 -15.28 -13.65
CA ASP A 64 6.95 -15.90 -14.67
C ASP A 64 7.68 -17.00 -15.47
N GLN A 65 9.01 -17.06 -15.38
CA GLN A 65 9.82 -18.09 -16.04
C GLN A 65 10.22 -19.20 -15.04
N GLY A 66 9.34 -20.21 -14.93
CA GLY A 66 9.75 -21.58 -14.67
C GLY A 66 10.21 -21.95 -13.25
N LYS A 67 9.37 -22.74 -12.58
CA LYS A 67 9.72 -23.96 -11.83
C LYS A 67 11.21 -24.15 -11.48
N ASP A 68 11.68 -23.55 -10.40
CA ASP A 68 12.77 -24.13 -9.62
C ASP A 68 12.63 -23.73 -8.14
N GLU A 69 12.36 -24.71 -7.27
CA GLU A 69 11.96 -24.53 -5.87
C GLU A 69 13.14 -24.24 -4.92
N GLN A 70 14.36 -24.02 -5.42
CA GLN A 70 15.57 -23.98 -4.59
C GLN A 70 16.36 -22.65 -4.55
N ALA A 71 15.96 -21.60 -5.27
CA ALA A 71 16.60 -20.29 -5.12
C ALA A 71 15.88 -19.42 -4.07
N PRO A 72 16.60 -18.71 -3.17
CA PRO A 72 15.99 -17.76 -2.25
C PRO A 72 15.37 -16.63 -3.08
N ARG A 73 14.04 -16.67 -3.20
CA ARG A 73 13.30 -15.71 -4.02
C ARG A 73 13.54 -14.27 -3.53
N PRO A 74 13.70 -13.28 -4.43
CA PRO A 74 13.91 -11.87 -4.08
C PRO A 74 12.65 -11.19 -3.49
N HIS A 75 11.78 -11.93 -2.81
CA HIS A 75 10.50 -11.47 -2.26
C HIS A 75 10.63 -10.34 -1.23
N CYS A 76 11.77 -10.24 -0.53
CA CYS A 76 11.97 -9.19 0.46
C CYS A 76 11.97 -7.78 -0.17
N HIS A 77 12.50 -7.64 -1.39
CA HIS A 77 12.66 -6.35 -2.04
C HIS A 77 11.33 -5.79 -2.58
N ILE A 78 10.43 -6.65 -3.06
CA ILE A 78 9.14 -6.21 -3.61
C ILE A 78 8.16 -5.75 -2.53
N PHE A 79 8.11 -6.42 -1.38
CA PHE A 79 7.23 -6.00 -0.28
C PHE A 79 7.69 -4.66 0.31
N GLN A 80 9.01 -4.43 0.42
CA GLN A 80 9.54 -3.16 0.87
C GLN A 80 9.14 -2.01 -0.05
N ALA A 81 9.13 -2.25 -1.36
CA ALA A 81 8.70 -1.30 -2.37
C ALA A 81 7.19 -1.01 -2.32
N LEU A 82 6.36 -2.06 -2.25
CA LEU A 82 4.91 -1.91 -2.10
C LEU A 82 4.57 -1.17 -0.81
N GLN A 83 5.29 -1.45 0.27
CA GLN A 83 5.14 -0.75 1.54
C GLN A 83 5.54 0.73 1.43
N TYR A 84 6.61 1.04 0.69
CA TYR A 84 7.00 2.42 0.41
C TYR A 84 5.90 3.16 -0.36
N LEU A 85 5.41 2.59 -1.48
CA LEU A 85 4.34 3.18 -2.29
C LEU A 85 3.07 3.42 -1.48
N ARG A 86 2.66 2.42 -0.69
CA ARG A 86 1.51 2.54 0.23
C ARG A 86 1.70 3.68 1.23
N ASN A 87 2.92 3.84 1.76
CA ASN A 87 3.23 4.90 2.71
C ASN A 87 3.22 6.29 2.06
N VAL A 88 3.68 6.43 0.81
CA VAL A 88 3.60 7.69 0.05
C VAL A 88 2.14 8.12 -0.11
N CYS A 89 1.26 7.21 -0.57
CA CYS A 89 -0.16 7.51 -0.77
C CYS A 89 -0.89 7.87 0.55
N ASN A 90 -0.45 7.31 1.67
CA ASN A 90 -1.04 7.63 2.97
C ASN A 90 -0.59 9.00 3.48
N HIS A 91 0.74 9.25 3.54
CA HIS A 91 1.28 10.54 3.97
C HIS A 91 2.82 10.64 3.73
N PRO A 92 3.35 11.72 3.13
CA PRO A 92 4.79 11.86 2.82
C PRO A 92 5.75 11.68 4.03
N LYS A 93 5.33 12.11 5.22
CA LYS A 93 6.07 11.93 6.49
C LYS A 93 6.40 10.47 6.83
N LEU A 94 5.65 9.49 6.32
CA LEU A 94 5.92 8.07 6.57
C LEU A 94 7.19 7.59 5.84
N VAL A 95 7.56 8.26 4.74
CA VAL A 95 8.75 7.94 3.94
C VAL A 95 9.88 8.95 4.13
N LEU A 96 9.55 10.25 4.29
CA LEU A 96 10.50 11.34 4.48
C LEU A 96 11.04 11.38 5.91
N LYS A 97 11.91 10.42 6.22
CA LYS A 97 12.70 10.37 7.46
C LYS A 97 14.10 10.94 7.19
N PRO A 98 14.87 11.34 8.22
CA PRO A 98 16.24 11.83 8.05
C PRO A 98 17.20 10.90 7.30
N ARG A 99 16.88 9.60 7.19
CA ARG A 99 17.65 8.62 6.40
C ARG A 99 17.26 8.58 4.91
N HIS A 100 16.23 9.33 4.50
CA HIS A 100 15.73 9.34 3.14
C HIS A 100 16.59 10.27 2.27
N PRO A 101 17.01 9.86 1.05
CA PRO A 101 17.87 10.67 0.18
C PRO A 101 17.31 12.07 -0.09
N GLU A 102 16.00 12.16 -0.34
CA GLU A 102 15.32 13.42 -0.65
C GLU A 102 14.96 14.28 0.58
N TYR A 103 15.28 13.84 1.80
CA TYR A 103 14.83 14.52 3.03
C TYR A 103 15.37 15.96 3.13
N GLU A 104 16.66 16.16 2.92
CA GLU A 104 17.28 17.49 3.01
C GLU A 104 16.75 18.44 1.93
N ARG A 105 16.62 17.96 0.69
CA ARG A 105 16.09 18.75 -0.43
C ARG A 105 14.65 19.21 -0.18
N ILE A 106 13.78 18.27 0.22
CA ILE A 106 12.36 18.56 0.44
C ILE A 106 12.16 19.41 1.70
N SER A 107 12.90 19.13 2.78
CA SER A 107 12.79 19.95 4.00
C SER A 107 13.26 21.39 3.78
N ALA A 108 14.30 21.62 2.96
CA ALA A 108 14.70 22.97 2.55
C ALA A 108 13.64 23.67 1.70
N LYS A 109 13.03 22.95 0.73
CA LYS A 109 11.93 23.44 -0.12
C LYS A 109 10.69 23.82 0.71
N LEU A 110 10.35 23.04 1.72
CA LEU A 110 9.22 23.33 2.60
C LEU A 110 9.49 24.54 3.50
N LYS A 111 10.71 24.66 4.04
CA LYS A 111 11.13 25.84 4.81
C LYS A 111 11.05 27.13 3.98
N SER A 112 11.44 27.11 2.70
CA SER A 112 11.37 28.30 1.85
C SER A 112 9.93 28.75 1.58
N HIS A 113 8.99 27.81 1.55
CA HIS A 113 7.56 28.08 1.38
C HIS A 113 6.82 28.28 2.72
N ASN A 114 7.53 28.40 3.86
CA ASN A 114 6.96 28.49 5.20
C ASN A 114 5.90 27.40 5.49
N SER A 115 6.08 26.21 4.92
CA SER A 115 5.17 25.07 5.05
C SER A 115 5.85 23.92 5.77
N THR A 116 5.06 23.03 6.35
CA THR A 116 5.55 21.83 7.05
C THR A 116 5.01 20.56 6.41
N LEU A 117 5.67 19.43 6.68
CA LEU A 117 5.19 18.13 6.20
C LEU A 117 3.80 17.76 6.73
N SER A 118 3.35 18.35 7.84
CA SER A 118 2.01 18.16 8.40
C SER A 118 0.91 18.91 7.65
N ASP A 119 1.28 19.90 6.84
CA ASP A 119 0.32 20.74 6.12
C ASP A 119 -0.06 20.12 4.77
N ILE A 120 0.58 19.02 4.39
CA ILE A 120 0.39 18.33 3.11
C ILE A 120 -0.64 17.23 3.33
N SER A 121 -1.87 17.50 2.88
CA SER A 121 -2.98 16.53 2.83
C SER A 121 -2.97 15.77 1.52
#